data_AF-A0A6P9BHG3-F1
#
_entry.id   AF-A0A6P9BHG3-F1
#
_cell.length_a   1.000
_cell.length_b   1.000
_cell.length_c   1.000
_cell.angle_alpha   90.00
_cell.angle_beta   90.00
_cell.angle_gamma   90.00
#
_symmetry.space_group_name_H-M   'P 1'
#
loop_
_entity.id
_entity.type
_entity.pdbx_description
1 polymer ?
#
loop_
_entity_poly.entity_id
_entity_poly.type
_entity_poly.pdbx_seq_one_letter_code
_entity_poly.pdbx_strand_id
1 'polypeptide(L)'
;MGFWSASCHLSYKLKLLMLITLCVLLIGWATSTYLVDILHETPAAKGMIESFRKPTTIKEEQMENSKRKARLIKKLPTAIPPCPSLSPYLRGPSKLIFRASLTLEELQKENPSVAKGRHRPKDCTAQQRVAILIPHRNREKHLLYLLENLHPFLQRQQLDYGLYVIHQAGNAKFNRAKLLNVGYLEALKEENWDCFIFHDVDLLPENDFNIYVCGSQPKHLVVGRNSTGYRLRYQGYFGGVTALTREQFLKVNGFSNNYWGWGGEDDDLRIRFLLP
;
A
#
# COMPACT_ATOMS: atom_id res chain seq x y z
N MET A 1 78.50 -37.01 -6.08
CA MET A 1 77.29 -36.97 -5.21
C MET A 1 76.60 -35.65 -5.44
N GLY A 2 75.33 -35.63 -5.84
CA GLY A 2 74.59 -34.38 -6.06
C GLY A 2 73.38 -34.59 -6.95
N PHE A 3 72.24 -34.86 -6.31
CA PHE A 3 70.93 -35.17 -6.91
C PHE A 3 70.42 -34.05 -7.83
N TRP A 4 69.94 -34.42 -9.03
CA TRP A 4 69.12 -33.55 -9.86
C TRP A 4 67.69 -33.48 -9.30
N SER A 5 67.26 -32.26 -9.00
CA SER A 5 65.89 -31.91 -8.62
C SER A 5 64.99 -31.94 -9.87
N ALA A 6 64.01 -32.85 -9.89
CA ALA A 6 62.95 -32.88 -10.90
C ALA A 6 61.77 -32.03 -10.43
N SER A 7 61.70 -30.77 -10.86
CA SER A 7 60.52 -29.92 -10.69
C SER A 7 59.41 -30.37 -11.65
N CYS A 8 58.43 -31.10 -11.12
CA CYS A 8 57.24 -31.53 -11.85
C CYS A 8 56.27 -30.35 -12.06
N HIS A 9 56.22 -29.80 -13.27
CA HIS A 9 55.23 -28.79 -13.66
C HIS A 9 53.84 -29.42 -13.79
N LEU A 10 53.11 -29.44 -12.67
CA LEU A 10 51.74 -29.96 -12.62
C LEU A 10 50.81 -29.07 -13.45
N SER A 11 50.22 -29.64 -14.51
CA SER A 11 49.28 -28.97 -15.41
C SER A 11 48.15 -28.28 -14.65
N TYR A 12 47.76 -27.09 -15.09
CA TYR A 12 46.67 -26.29 -14.52
C TYR A 12 45.37 -27.08 -14.33
N LYS A 13 45.08 -28.03 -15.24
CA LYS A 13 43.91 -28.92 -15.14
C LYS A 13 43.96 -29.83 -13.92
N LEU A 14 45.14 -30.30 -13.52
CA LEU A 14 45.31 -31.15 -12.36
C LEU A 14 45.24 -30.35 -11.05
N LYS A 15 45.75 -29.11 -11.04
CA LYS A 15 45.56 -28.19 -9.91
C LYS A 15 44.09 -27.82 -9.71
N LEU A 16 43.35 -27.59 -10.80
CA LEU A 16 41.91 -27.32 -10.75
C LEU A 16 41.12 -28.54 -10.25
N LEU A 17 41.47 -29.75 -10.71
CA LEU A 17 40.84 -30.98 -10.24
C LEU A 17 41.08 -31.19 -8.73
N MET A 18 42.30 -30.98 -8.26
CA MET A 18 42.65 -31.07 -6.83
C MET A 18 41.85 -30.06 -5.99
N LEU A 19 41.66 -28.84 -6.50
CA LEU A 19 40.87 -27.80 -5.83
C LEU A 19 39.39 -28.19 -5.74
N ILE A 20 38.81 -28.70 -6.84
CA ILE A 20 37.42 -29.16 -6.86
C ILE A 20 37.21 -30.32 -5.88
N THR A 21 38.13 -31.30 -5.85
CA THR A 21 38.03 -32.41 -4.90
C THR A 21 38.12 -31.95 -3.45
N LEU A 22 38.97 -30.96 -3.15
CA LEU A 22 39.07 -30.39 -1.81
C LEU A 22 37.77 -29.68 -1.40
N CYS A 23 37.16 -28.90 -2.30
CA CYS A 23 35.88 -28.23 -2.05
C CYS A 23 34.75 -29.23 -1.78
N VAL A 24 34.66 -30.31 -2.55
CA VAL A 24 33.62 -31.33 -2.37
C VAL A 24 33.80 -32.06 -1.02
N LEU A 25 35.03 -32.38 -0.63
CA LEU A 25 35.31 -32.98 0.68
C LEU A 25 34.96 -32.05 1.84
N LEU A 26 35.25 -30.74 1.72
CA LEU A 26 34.89 -29.75 2.73
C LEU A 26 33.38 -29.57 2.87
N ILE A 27 32.64 -29.54 1.75
CA ILE A 27 31.17 -29.46 1.76
C ILE A 27 30.58 -30.74 2.36
N GLY A 28 31.09 -31.92 1.99
CA GLY A 28 30.69 -33.20 2.56
C GLY A 28 30.91 -33.25 4.08
N TRP A 29 32.08 -32.79 4.55
CA TRP A 29 32.40 -32.73 5.97
C TRP A 29 31.48 -31.75 6.71
N ALA A 30 31.28 -30.54 6.18
CA ALA A 30 30.40 -29.53 6.78
C ALA A 30 28.93 -29.98 6.84
N THR A 31 28.42 -30.65 5.80
CA THR A 31 27.05 -31.18 5.80
C THR A 31 26.88 -32.36 6.77
N SER A 32 27.91 -33.19 6.95
CA SER A 32 27.88 -34.29 7.93
C SER A 32 27.88 -33.77 9.36
N THR A 33 28.67 -32.75 9.69
CA THR A 33 28.67 -32.15 11.03
C THR A 33 27.34 -31.45 11.30
N TYR A 34 26.79 -30.74 10.32
CA TYR A 34 25.49 -30.07 10.44
C TYR A 34 24.33 -31.07 10.63
N LEU A 35 24.36 -32.21 9.94
CA LEU A 35 23.35 -33.26 10.10
C LEU A 35 23.44 -33.95 11.48
N VAL A 36 24.65 -34.15 12.00
CA VAL A 36 24.86 -34.69 13.35
C VAL A 36 24.34 -33.71 14.42
N ASP A 37 24.56 -32.41 14.23
CA ASP A 37 24.03 -31.37 15.14
C ASP A 37 22.49 -31.27 15.08
N ILE A 38 21.89 -31.36 13.89
CA ILE A 38 20.41 -31.41 13.74
C ILE A 38 19.80 -32.64 14.43
N LEU A 39 20.48 -33.79 14.38
CA LEU A 39 20.02 -35.01 15.06
C LEU A 39 20.12 -34.89 16.59
N HIS A 40 21.09 -34.13 17.10
CA HIS A 40 21.30 -33.96 18.54
C HIS A 40 20.43 -32.84 19.15
N GLU A 41 19.88 -31.93 18.35
CA GLU A 41 19.02 -30.81 18.77
C GLU A 41 17.50 -31.10 18.81
N THR A 42 17.04 -32.34 18.70
CA THR A 42 15.60 -32.65 18.88
C THR A 42 15.26 -33.05 20.34
N PRO A 43 14.82 -32.12 21.22
CA PRO A 43 14.26 -32.48 22.52
C PRO A 43 12.88 -33.16 22.40
N ALA A 44 12.28 -33.17 21.20
CA ALA A 44 10.95 -33.72 20.91
C ALA A 44 10.86 -35.24 21.04
N ALA A 45 11.96 -35.98 20.83
CA ALA A 45 11.93 -37.45 20.90
C ALA A 45 11.89 -37.98 22.34
N LYS A 46 12.46 -37.26 23.31
CA LYS A 46 12.44 -37.66 24.73
C LYS A 46 11.08 -37.39 25.40
N GLY A 47 10.42 -36.28 25.07
CA GLY A 47 9.10 -35.95 25.62
C GLY A 47 7.98 -36.90 25.19
N MET A 48 8.13 -37.58 24.05
CA MET A 48 7.12 -38.49 23.50
C MET A 48 7.10 -39.84 24.22
N ILE A 49 8.21 -40.28 24.83
CA ILE A 49 8.29 -41.58 25.52
C ILE A 49 7.77 -41.48 26.97
N GLU A 50 7.86 -40.30 27.58
CA GLU A 50 7.43 -40.08 28.97
C GLU A 50 5.92 -39.83 29.11
N SER A 51 5.23 -39.43 28.02
CA SER A 51 3.77 -39.26 28.00
C SER A 51 2.99 -40.58 27.92
N PHE A 52 3.63 -41.70 27.54
CA PHE A 52 2.96 -43.00 27.40
C PHE A 52 2.76 -43.76 28.72
N ARG A 53 3.15 -43.20 29.87
CA ARG A 53 3.03 -43.86 31.18
C ARG A 53 1.84 -43.39 32.05
N LYS A 54 0.99 -42.48 31.56
CA LYS A 54 -0.24 -42.11 32.24
C LYS A 54 -1.45 -42.78 31.57
N PRO A 55 -2.22 -43.61 32.28
CA PRO A 55 -3.48 -44.12 31.77
C PRO A 55 -4.53 -43.01 31.89
N THR A 56 -4.54 -42.09 30.92
CA THR A 56 -5.67 -41.18 30.74
C THR A 56 -6.73 -41.93 29.94
N THR A 57 -7.98 -41.96 30.43
CA THR A 57 -9.02 -42.71 29.72
C THR A 57 -9.38 -42.01 28.41
N ILE A 58 -9.57 -42.76 27.32
CA ILE A 58 -9.92 -42.24 25.98
C ILE A 58 -11.10 -41.25 26.02
N LYS A 59 -12.01 -41.41 26.99
CA LYS A 59 -13.14 -40.49 27.23
C LYS A 59 -12.71 -39.10 27.73
N GLU A 60 -11.69 -39.02 28.57
CA GLU A 60 -11.16 -37.75 29.09
C GLU A 60 -10.45 -36.97 28.00
N GLU A 61 -9.63 -37.62 27.16
CA GLU A 61 -9.00 -36.99 26.00
C GLU A 61 -10.03 -36.49 24.99
N GLN A 62 -11.07 -37.28 24.70
CA GLN A 62 -12.15 -36.86 23.81
C GLN A 62 -12.94 -35.67 24.36
N MET A 63 -13.21 -35.65 25.66
CA MET A 63 -13.91 -34.54 26.31
C MET A 63 -13.04 -33.28 26.39
N GLU A 64 -11.75 -33.42 26.69
CA GLU A 64 -10.77 -32.32 26.71
C GLU A 64 -10.59 -31.75 25.30
N ASN A 65 -10.50 -32.61 24.28
CA ASN A 65 -10.34 -32.20 22.89
C ASN A 65 -11.64 -31.58 22.33
N SER A 66 -12.80 -32.07 22.74
CA SER A 66 -14.11 -31.45 22.43
C SER A 66 -14.26 -30.09 23.11
N LYS A 67 -13.87 -29.96 24.38
CA LYS A 67 -13.81 -28.67 25.10
C LYS A 67 -12.80 -27.72 24.46
N ARG A 68 -11.63 -28.22 24.04
CA ARG A 68 -10.59 -27.43 23.37
C ARG A 68 -11.06 -26.97 21.99
N LYS A 69 -11.73 -27.84 21.22
CA LYS A 69 -12.35 -27.52 19.93
C LYS A 69 -13.50 -26.53 20.08
N ALA A 70 -14.37 -26.70 21.06
CA ALA A 70 -15.44 -25.75 21.38
C ALA A 70 -14.87 -24.38 21.82
N ARG A 71 -13.79 -24.39 22.61
CA ARG A 71 -13.06 -23.18 23.02
C ARG A 71 -12.34 -22.53 21.85
N LEU A 72 -11.84 -23.31 20.88
CA LEU A 72 -11.20 -22.81 19.65
C LEU A 72 -12.24 -22.20 18.69
N ILE A 73 -13.39 -22.85 18.52
CA ILE A 73 -14.53 -22.34 17.72
C ILE A 73 -15.08 -21.05 18.33
N LYS A 74 -15.18 -20.97 19.66
CA LYS A 74 -15.61 -19.75 20.39
C LYS A 74 -14.58 -18.62 20.36
N LYS A 75 -13.33 -18.90 19.97
CA LYS A 75 -12.21 -17.95 19.93
C LYS A 75 -11.80 -17.57 18.50
N LEU A 76 -12.45 -18.12 17.48
CA LEU A 76 -12.24 -17.67 16.11
C LEU A 76 -12.86 -16.26 16.02
N PRO A 77 -12.08 -15.22 15.69
CA PRO A 77 -12.65 -13.90 15.45
C PRO A 77 -13.71 -14.08 14.36
N THR A 78 -14.95 -13.71 14.65
CA THR A 78 -15.96 -13.53 13.60
C THR A 78 -15.33 -12.61 12.57
N ALA A 79 -15.06 -13.13 11.37
CA ALA A 79 -14.40 -12.39 10.32
C ALA A 79 -15.15 -11.08 10.09
N ILE A 80 -14.43 -9.94 10.15
CA ILE A 80 -15.01 -8.62 9.95
C ILE A 80 -15.65 -8.60 8.55
N PRO A 81 -16.97 -8.34 8.43
CA PRO A 81 -17.66 -8.40 7.15
C PRO A 81 -17.13 -7.32 6.19
N PRO A 82 -17.27 -7.48 4.87
CA PRO A 82 -16.96 -6.40 3.93
C PRO A 82 -17.93 -5.21 4.12
N CYS A 83 -17.46 -3.98 3.89
CA CYS A 83 -18.31 -2.81 3.89
C CYS A 83 -19.32 -2.88 2.72
N PRO A 84 -20.54 -2.34 2.90
CA PRO A 84 -21.55 -2.32 1.84
C PRO A 84 -21.07 -1.52 0.62
N SER A 85 -21.57 -1.85 -0.57
CA SER A 85 -21.22 -1.16 -1.83
C SER A 85 -21.59 0.32 -1.84
N LEU A 86 -22.68 0.67 -1.16
CA LEU A 86 -23.04 2.04 -0.86
C LEU A 86 -23.05 2.21 0.65
N SER A 87 -22.22 3.11 1.14
CA SER A 87 -22.14 3.39 2.58
C SER A 87 -23.48 3.96 3.09
N PRO A 88 -23.98 3.47 4.24
CA PRO A 88 -25.18 4.03 4.87
C PRO A 88 -24.92 5.40 5.53
N TYR A 89 -23.66 5.86 5.59
CA TYR A 89 -23.29 7.14 6.22
C TYR A 89 -23.26 8.33 5.28
N LEU A 90 -23.51 8.12 3.98
CA LEU A 90 -23.55 9.20 2.99
C LEU A 90 -24.68 10.18 3.28
N ARG A 91 -24.44 11.47 3.06
CA ARG A 91 -25.39 12.57 3.36
C ARG A 91 -25.84 13.33 2.12
N GLY A 92 -25.17 13.12 0.99
CA GLY A 92 -25.39 13.84 -0.24
C GLY A 92 -24.75 15.24 -0.23
N PRO A 93 -25.45 16.27 -0.77
CA PRO A 93 -24.93 17.62 -0.87
C PRO A 93 -24.52 18.20 0.49
N SER A 94 -23.37 18.86 0.53
CA SER A 94 -22.82 19.52 1.71
C SER A 94 -22.45 20.97 1.39
N LYS A 95 -22.84 21.90 2.26
CA LYS A 95 -22.45 23.31 2.12
C LYS A 95 -21.00 23.48 2.59
N LEU A 96 -20.15 24.01 1.70
CA LEU A 96 -18.76 24.33 2.03
C LEU A 96 -18.70 25.61 2.87
N ILE A 97 -17.92 25.58 3.95
CA ILE A 97 -17.68 26.70 4.85
C ILE A 97 -16.17 26.87 4.99
N PHE A 98 -15.67 28.10 4.83
CA PHE A 98 -14.25 28.40 4.86
C PHE A 98 -13.90 29.24 6.09
N ARG A 99 -13.55 28.57 7.19
CA ARG A 99 -13.17 29.24 8.45
C ARG A 99 -11.86 30.01 8.29
N ALA A 100 -11.81 31.27 8.71
CA ALA A 100 -10.60 32.08 8.57
C ALA A 100 -9.49 31.68 9.55
N SER A 101 -9.87 31.22 10.76
CA SER A 101 -9.00 30.89 11.88
C SER A 101 -8.65 29.39 11.98
N LEU A 102 -8.94 28.60 10.95
CA LEU A 102 -8.74 27.15 10.97
C LEU A 102 -7.27 26.77 11.22
N THR A 103 -7.04 25.87 12.17
CA THR A 103 -5.70 25.33 12.48
C THR A 103 -5.63 23.82 12.27
N LEU A 104 -4.41 23.28 12.16
CA LEU A 104 -4.21 21.83 12.01
C LEU A 104 -4.57 21.08 13.30
N GLU A 105 -4.33 21.67 14.45
CA GLU A 105 -4.63 21.11 15.77
C GLU A 105 -6.15 20.95 15.97
N GLU A 106 -6.93 21.94 15.55
CA GLU A 106 -8.40 21.86 15.54
C GLU A 106 -8.88 20.71 14.64
N LEU A 107 -8.32 20.58 13.43
CA LEU A 107 -8.67 19.51 12.50
C LEU A 107 -8.39 18.11 13.05
N GLN A 108 -7.24 17.94 13.71
CA GLN A 108 -6.87 16.68 14.36
C GLN A 108 -7.84 16.34 15.49
N LYS A 109 -8.24 17.33 16.29
CA LYS A 109 -9.22 17.15 17.37
C LYS A 109 -10.61 16.80 16.83
N GLU A 110 -11.02 17.39 15.71
CA GLU A 110 -12.29 17.11 15.04
C GLU A 110 -12.31 15.73 14.34
N ASN A 111 -11.13 15.14 14.05
CA ASN A 111 -10.98 13.85 13.37
C ASN A 111 -10.10 12.85 14.16
N PRO A 112 -10.50 12.44 15.37
CA PRO A 112 -9.64 11.63 16.26
C PRO A 112 -9.41 10.19 15.75
N SER A 113 -10.23 9.73 14.80
CA SER A 113 -10.10 8.42 14.15
C SER A 113 -9.02 8.41 13.06
N VAL A 114 -8.49 9.57 12.68
CA VAL A 114 -7.46 9.73 11.66
C VAL A 114 -6.10 9.76 12.35
N ALA A 115 -5.22 8.84 11.96
CA ALA A 115 -3.85 8.77 12.49
C ALA A 115 -2.86 8.93 11.34
N LYS A 116 -1.96 9.93 11.43
CA LYS A 116 -0.97 10.24 10.38
C LYS A 116 -1.58 10.36 8.97
N GLY A 117 -2.77 10.96 8.86
CA GLY A 117 -3.48 11.10 7.58
C GLY A 117 -4.12 9.81 7.03
N ARG A 118 -4.11 8.71 7.82
CA ARG A 118 -4.76 7.44 7.49
C ARG A 118 -6.01 7.18 8.33
N HIS A 119 -6.95 6.46 7.73
CA HIS A 119 -8.13 5.96 8.41
C HIS A 119 -8.61 4.66 7.74
N ARG A 120 -9.24 3.79 8.52
CA ARG A 120 -9.96 2.60 8.02
C ARG A 120 -11.21 2.37 8.88
N PRO A 121 -12.31 1.83 8.32
CA PRO A 121 -13.48 1.46 9.10
C PRO A 121 -13.12 0.37 10.13
N LYS A 122 -13.75 0.42 11.31
CA LYS A 122 -13.51 -0.56 12.38
C LYS A 122 -14.44 -1.77 12.30
N ASP A 123 -15.65 -1.55 11.81
CA ASP A 123 -16.74 -2.53 11.88
C ASP A 123 -16.89 -3.33 10.58
N CYS A 124 -16.16 -2.96 9.53
CA CYS A 124 -16.16 -3.64 8.23
C CYS A 124 -14.82 -3.50 7.51
N THR A 125 -14.55 -4.40 6.56
CA THR A 125 -13.38 -4.34 5.68
C THR A 125 -13.71 -3.50 4.44
N ALA A 126 -12.98 -2.39 4.23
CA ALA A 126 -13.18 -1.51 3.09
C ALA A 126 -13.01 -2.26 1.75
N GLN A 127 -13.78 -1.86 0.73
CA GLN A 127 -13.74 -2.52 -0.58
C GLN A 127 -12.46 -2.23 -1.37
N GLN A 128 -11.88 -1.05 -1.16
CA GLN A 128 -10.63 -0.63 -1.78
C GLN A 128 -9.79 0.13 -0.76
N ARG A 129 -8.47 -0.08 -0.82
CA ARG A 129 -7.49 0.80 -0.19
C ARG A 129 -7.14 1.91 -1.17
N VAL A 130 -7.30 3.17 -0.73
CA VAL A 130 -7.21 4.36 -1.58
C VAL A 130 -6.10 5.30 -1.12
N ALA A 131 -5.10 5.53 -1.98
CA ALA A 131 -4.11 6.59 -1.77
C ALA A 131 -4.58 7.89 -2.43
N ILE A 132 -4.67 8.98 -1.66
CA ILE A 132 -5.01 10.31 -2.18
C ILE A 132 -3.72 11.12 -2.26
N LEU A 133 -3.31 11.47 -3.48
CA LEU A 133 -2.06 12.14 -3.80
C LEU A 133 -2.31 13.61 -4.11
N ILE A 134 -1.76 14.50 -3.29
CA ILE A 134 -1.99 15.93 -3.34
C ILE A 134 -0.66 16.64 -3.65
N PRO A 135 -0.45 17.15 -4.87
CA PRO A 135 0.74 17.90 -5.21
C PRO A 135 0.64 19.30 -4.58
N HIS A 136 1.68 19.74 -3.87
CA HIS A 136 1.57 20.91 -2.99
C HIS A 136 2.82 21.81 -3.00
N ARG A 137 2.60 23.14 -2.98
CA ARG A 137 3.60 24.15 -2.62
C ARG A 137 2.92 25.50 -2.34
N ASN A 138 3.24 26.16 -1.22
CA ASN A 138 2.77 27.51 -0.86
C ASN A 138 1.24 27.66 -0.92
N ARG A 139 0.51 26.65 -0.45
CA ARG A 139 -0.97 26.56 -0.50
C ARG A 139 -1.54 26.04 0.83
N GLU A 140 -0.88 26.35 1.94
CA GLU A 140 -1.15 25.80 3.27
C GLU A 140 -2.60 26.01 3.70
N LYS A 141 -3.17 27.19 3.43
CA LYS A 141 -4.58 27.48 3.73
C LYS A 141 -5.57 26.65 2.90
N HIS A 142 -5.26 26.40 1.62
CA HIS A 142 -6.09 25.51 0.79
C HIS A 142 -5.98 24.07 1.30
N LEU A 143 -4.79 23.64 1.71
CA LEU A 143 -4.60 22.31 2.30
C LEU A 143 -5.43 22.15 3.58
N LEU A 144 -5.47 23.14 4.47
CA LEU A 144 -6.32 23.07 5.67
C LEU A 144 -7.81 22.92 5.30
N TYR A 145 -8.32 23.69 4.34
CA TYR A 145 -9.69 23.53 3.86
C TYR A 145 -9.93 22.16 3.21
N LEU A 146 -8.96 21.64 2.48
CA LEU A 146 -9.05 20.31 1.91
C LEU A 146 -9.16 19.26 3.02
N LEU A 147 -8.29 19.30 4.03
CA LEU A 147 -8.29 18.34 5.12
C LEU A 147 -9.58 18.40 5.96
N GLU A 148 -10.08 19.61 6.23
CA GLU A 148 -11.35 19.86 6.93
C GLU A 148 -12.53 19.13 6.27
N ASN A 149 -12.58 19.17 4.94
CA ASN A 149 -13.71 18.66 4.19
C ASN A 149 -13.49 17.19 3.79
N LEU A 150 -12.27 16.83 3.42
CA LEU A 150 -11.96 15.53 2.83
C LEU A 150 -11.91 14.41 3.87
N HIS A 151 -11.39 14.64 5.08
CA HIS A 151 -11.38 13.60 6.11
C HIS A 151 -12.77 13.07 6.47
N PRO A 152 -13.74 13.91 6.87
CA PRO A 152 -15.09 13.42 7.18
C PRO A 152 -15.81 12.89 5.93
N PHE A 153 -15.52 13.44 4.74
CA PHE A 153 -16.05 12.93 3.47
C PHE A 153 -15.63 11.49 3.19
N LEU A 154 -14.34 11.18 3.26
CA LEU A 154 -13.80 9.84 2.98
C LEU A 154 -14.18 8.82 4.07
N GLN A 155 -14.26 9.26 5.34
CA GLN A 155 -14.74 8.43 6.44
C GLN A 155 -16.19 7.96 6.21
N ARG A 156 -17.08 8.86 5.75
CA ARG A 156 -18.46 8.50 5.41
C ARG A 156 -18.54 7.54 4.22
N GLN A 157 -17.55 7.52 3.34
CA GLN A 157 -17.47 6.55 2.24
C GLN A 157 -16.91 5.18 2.69
N GLN A 158 -16.56 5.00 3.96
CA GLN A 158 -16.02 3.75 4.52
C GLN A 158 -14.78 3.22 3.79
N LEU A 159 -13.85 4.11 3.43
CA LEU A 159 -12.61 3.76 2.75
C LEU A 159 -11.49 3.43 3.76
N ASP A 160 -10.60 2.48 3.41
CA ASP A 160 -9.24 2.45 3.97
C ASP A 160 -8.41 3.40 3.12
N TYR A 161 -8.03 4.54 3.66
CA TYR A 161 -7.37 5.57 2.88
C TYR A 161 -6.14 6.14 3.57
N GLY A 162 -5.27 6.74 2.75
CA GLY A 162 -4.14 7.54 3.19
C GLY A 162 -4.00 8.80 2.34
N LEU A 163 -3.79 9.95 2.99
CA LEU A 163 -3.48 11.21 2.30
C LEU A 163 -1.96 11.40 2.25
N TYR A 164 -1.48 11.68 1.05
CA TYR A 164 -0.10 11.99 0.75
C TYR A 164 -0.03 13.42 0.21
N VAL A 165 0.67 14.31 0.93
CA VAL A 165 0.94 15.67 0.47
C VAL A 165 2.36 15.71 -0.09
N ILE A 166 2.48 15.77 -1.42
CA ILE A 166 3.76 15.74 -2.11
C ILE A 166 4.24 17.18 -2.28
N HIS A 167 5.10 17.62 -1.37
CA HIS A 167 5.65 18.98 -1.37
C HIS A 167 6.80 19.14 -2.38
N GLN A 168 6.69 20.13 -3.26
CA GLN A 168 7.81 20.52 -4.12
C GLN A 168 8.73 21.52 -3.41
N ALA A 169 9.96 21.10 -3.10
CA ALA A 169 10.95 22.00 -2.52
C ALA A 169 11.49 23.02 -3.54
N GLY A 170 11.94 24.17 -3.02
CA GLY A 170 12.61 25.22 -3.80
C GLY A 170 11.67 26.03 -4.72
N ASN A 171 12.28 26.88 -5.54
CA ASN A 171 11.60 27.94 -6.29
C ASN A 171 11.46 27.67 -7.79
N ALA A 172 11.86 26.49 -8.28
CA ALA A 172 11.67 26.09 -9.68
C ALA A 172 10.17 26.11 -10.05
N LYS A 173 9.85 26.16 -11.35
CA LYS A 173 8.43 26.05 -11.79
C LYS A 173 7.77 24.82 -11.19
N PHE A 174 6.49 24.95 -10.82
CA PHE A 174 5.74 23.84 -10.24
C PHE A 174 5.55 22.75 -11.30
N ASN A 175 5.68 21.48 -10.92
CA ASN A 175 5.46 20.35 -11.81
C ASN A 175 4.49 19.37 -11.17
N ARG A 176 3.21 19.60 -11.42
CA ARG A 176 2.10 18.84 -10.85
C ARG A 176 2.21 17.34 -11.17
N ALA A 177 2.29 17.01 -12.46
CA ALA A 177 2.39 15.63 -12.95
C ALA A 177 3.57 14.85 -12.34
N LYS A 178 4.76 15.47 -12.26
CA LYS A 178 5.94 14.82 -11.67
C LYS A 178 5.76 14.54 -10.17
N LEU A 179 5.14 15.46 -9.41
CA LEU A 179 4.85 15.23 -8.00
C LEU A 179 3.84 14.09 -7.81
N LEU A 180 2.84 13.99 -8.70
CA LEU A 180 1.89 12.88 -8.67
C LEU A 180 2.56 11.52 -8.96
N ASN A 181 3.50 11.46 -9.91
CA ASN A 181 4.33 10.28 -10.14
C ASN A 181 5.16 9.91 -8.89
N VAL A 182 5.77 10.90 -8.23
CA VAL A 182 6.51 10.70 -6.97
C VAL A 182 5.58 10.16 -5.88
N GLY A 183 4.41 10.77 -5.70
CA GLY A 183 3.42 10.34 -4.71
C GLY A 183 2.97 8.90 -4.93
N TYR A 184 2.75 8.50 -6.18
CA TYR A 184 2.41 7.13 -6.53
C TYR A 184 3.48 6.13 -6.08
N LEU A 185 4.75 6.43 -6.37
CA LEU A 185 5.87 5.56 -6.01
C LEU A 185 6.11 5.51 -4.50
N GLU A 186 6.00 6.64 -3.80
CA GLU A 186 6.21 6.70 -2.35
C GLU A 186 5.07 6.04 -1.58
N ALA A 187 3.80 6.25 -1.98
CA ALA A 187 2.66 5.63 -1.32
C ALA A 187 2.73 4.10 -1.37
N LEU A 188 3.23 3.53 -2.47
CA LEU A 188 3.43 2.09 -2.64
C LEU A 188 4.49 1.48 -1.72
N LYS A 189 5.37 2.29 -1.11
CA LYS A 189 6.33 1.79 -0.11
C LYS A 189 5.68 1.57 1.26
N GLU A 190 4.54 2.20 1.53
CA GLU A 190 3.87 2.13 2.82
C GLU A 190 2.74 1.09 2.87
N GLU A 191 2.04 0.90 1.75
CA GLU A 191 0.86 0.03 1.68
C GLU A 191 0.64 -0.45 0.25
N ASN A 192 0.01 -1.62 0.11
CA ASN A 192 -0.35 -2.15 -1.19
C ASN A 192 -1.67 -1.53 -1.69
N TRP A 193 -1.66 -0.23 -2.00
CA TRP A 193 -2.85 0.52 -2.44
C TRP A 193 -3.46 -0.05 -3.72
N ASP A 194 -4.79 -0.16 -3.74
CA ASP A 194 -5.56 -0.69 -4.87
C ASP A 194 -5.93 0.44 -5.86
N CYS A 195 -6.17 1.64 -5.32
CA CYS A 195 -6.65 2.81 -6.06
C CYS A 195 -5.84 4.06 -5.71
N PHE A 196 -5.61 4.91 -6.71
CA PHE A 196 -4.92 6.19 -6.57
C PHE A 196 -5.84 7.33 -7.03
N ILE A 197 -6.07 8.29 -6.13
CA ILE A 197 -6.76 9.54 -6.42
C ILE A 197 -5.72 10.65 -6.57
N PHE A 198 -5.62 11.24 -7.74
CA PHE A 198 -4.75 12.38 -8.01
C PHE A 198 -5.57 13.65 -7.83
N HIS A 199 -5.21 14.50 -6.87
CA HIS A 199 -6.13 15.48 -6.33
C HIS A 199 -5.51 16.88 -6.20
N ASP A 200 -6.07 17.86 -6.92
CA ASP A 200 -5.67 19.26 -6.73
C ASP A 200 -6.04 19.77 -5.33
N VAL A 201 -5.16 20.54 -4.70
CA VAL A 201 -5.36 21.00 -3.31
C VAL A 201 -6.53 21.97 -3.12
N ASP A 202 -7.02 22.59 -4.20
CA ASP A 202 -8.04 23.65 -4.19
C ASP A 202 -9.43 23.20 -4.68
N LEU A 203 -9.67 21.89 -4.75
CA LEU A 203 -10.96 21.33 -5.14
C LEU A 203 -11.62 20.61 -3.98
N LEU A 204 -12.86 20.99 -3.65
CA LEU A 204 -13.62 20.33 -2.61
C LEU A 204 -14.84 19.64 -3.21
N PRO A 205 -15.11 18.36 -2.86
CA PRO A 205 -16.34 17.71 -3.29
C PRO A 205 -17.53 18.26 -2.51
N GLU A 206 -18.57 18.69 -3.23
CA GLU A 206 -19.81 19.24 -2.64
C GLU A 206 -20.87 18.16 -2.37
N ASN A 207 -20.64 16.91 -2.76
CA ASN A 207 -21.61 15.82 -2.60
C ASN A 207 -20.88 14.49 -2.37
N ASP A 208 -21.15 13.82 -1.24
CA ASP A 208 -20.48 12.57 -0.88
C ASP A 208 -20.97 11.31 -1.60
N PHE A 209 -21.97 11.43 -2.49
CA PHE A 209 -22.24 10.43 -3.53
C PHE A 209 -21.20 10.43 -4.66
N ASN A 210 -20.30 11.42 -4.72
CA ASN A 210 -19.11 11.34 -5.56
C ASN A 210 -18.06 10.42 -4.90
N ILE A 211 -18.17 9.11 -5.10
CA ILE A 211 -17.35 8.11 -4.38
C ILE A 211 -15.89 8.11 -4.88
N TYR A 212 -14.93 8.26 -3.96
CA TYR A 212 -13.49 8.31 -4.23
C TYR A 212 -12.89 6.90 -4.26
N VAL A 213 -13.34 6.13 -5.24
CA VAL A 213 -12.86 4.78 -5.55
C VAL A 213 -12.59 4.65 -7.05
N CYS A 214 -11.76 3.68 -7.40
CA CYS A 214 -11.43 3.38 -8.78
C CYS A 214 -12.47 2.43 -9.39
N GLY A 215 -12.62 2.52 -10.71
CA GLY A 215 -13.48 1.62 -11.49
C GLY A 215 -12.68 0.85 -12.54
N SER A 216 -13.39 0.09 -13.37
CA SER A 216 -12.78 -0.64 -14.50
C SER A 216 -12.17 0.27 -15.56
N GLN A 217 -12.63 1.52 -15.65
CA GLN A 217 -12.09 2.57 -16.52
C GLN A 217 -11.51 3.73 -15.68
N PRO A 218 -10.55 4.49 -16.22
CA PRO A 218 -10.10 5.76 -15.64
C PRO A 218 -11.28 6.66 -15.28
N LYS A 219 -11.35 7.11 -14.03
CA LYS A 219 -12.49 7.89 -13.53
C LYS A 219 -12.10 9.36 -13.40
N HIS A 220 -12.90 10.24 -13.99
CA HIS A 220 -12.83 11.68 -13.75
C HIS A 220 -13.81 12.05 -12.65
N LEU A 221 -13.33 12.62 -11.54
CA LEU A 221 -14.15 12.94 -10.38
C LEU A 221 -14.66 14.40 -10.40
N VAL A 222 -14.22 15.20 -11.38
CA VAL A 222 -14.52 16.65 -11.49
C VAL A 222 -15.30 16.97 -12.75
N VAL A 223 -16.53 16.48 -12.82
CA VAL A 223 -17.41 16.66 -13.99
C VAL A 223 -18.11 18.03 -14.04
N GLY A 224 -17.96 18.85 -13.01
CA GLY A 224 -18.43 20.23 -12.94
C GLY A 224 -17.89 20.96 -11.71
N ARG A 225 -17.66 22.27 -11.83
CA ARG A 225 -17.20 23.14 -10.74
C ARG A 225 -18.12 24.35 -10.63
N ASN A 226 -18.17 24.99 -9.45
CA ASN A 226 -18.88 26.25 -9.29
C ASN A 226 -18.46 27.31 -10.34
N SER A 227 -17.16 27.42 -10.62
CA SER A 227 -16.57 28.36 -11.58
C SER A 227 -16.92 28.07 -13.04
N THR A 228 -17.38 26.86 -13.35
CA THR A 228 -17.86 26.46 -14.67
C THR A 228 -19.38 26.35 -14.74
N GLY A 229 -20.10 26.86 -13.72
CA GLY A 229 -21.55 26.71 -13.61
C GLY A 229 -21.99 25.24 -13.53
N TYR A 230 -21.19 24.41 -12.86
CA TYR A 230 -21.37 22.95 -12.73
C TYR A 230 -21.39 22.20 -14.07
N ARG A 231 -20.68 22.71 -15.07
CA ARG A 231 -20.48 22.05 -16.37
C ARG A 231 -19.04 21.60 -16.54
N LEU A 232 -18.84 20.57 -17.35
CA LEU A 232 -17.49 20.16 -17.74
C LEU A 232 -16.79 21.32 -18.47
N ARG A 233 -15.51 21.54 -18.18
CA ARG A 233 -14.76 22.68 -18.72
C ARG A 233 -14.69 22.67 -20.25
N TYR A 234 -14.45 21.50 -20.82
CA TYR A 234 -14.49 21.20 -22.25
C TYR A 234 -14.58 19.68 -22.43
N GLN A 235 -15.00 19.23 -23.62
CA GLN A 235 -15.08 17.80 -23.92
C GLN A 235 -13.70 17.13 -23.82
N GLY A 236 -13.61 16.07 -23.02
CA GLY A 236 -12.33 15.40 -22.76
C GLY A 236 -11.45 16.07 -21.72
N TYR A 237 -11.97 17.05 -20.95
CA TYR A 237 -11.25 17.54 -19.77
C TYR A 237 -11.06 16.40 -18.76
N PHE A 238 -9.82 16.14 -18.35
CA PHE A 238 -9.45 15.08 -17.41
C PHE A 238 -8.62 15.60 -16.23
N GLY A 239 -8.67 16.91 -15.97
CA GLY A 239 -7.93 17.55 -14.90
C GLY A 239 -8.68 17.66 -13.58
N GLY A 240 -8.00 18.15 -12.56
CA GLY A 240 -8.57 18.35 -11.23
C GLY A 240 -8.41 17.16 -10.30
N VAL A 241 -9.38 16.27 -10.33
CA VAL A 241 -9.37 15.03 -9.53
C VAL A 241 -9.69 13.85 -10.42
N THR A 242 -8.79 12.86 -10.45
CA THR A 242 -8.94 11.62 -11.22
C THR A 242 -8.61 10.40 -10.35
N ALA A 243 -9.25 9.28 -10.65
CA ALA A 243 -9.00 8.00 -10.00
C ALA A 243 -8.51 6.97 -11.02
N LEU A 244 -7.36 6.34 -10.72
CA LEU A 244 -6.79 5.27 -11.52
C LEU A 244 -6.41 4.09 -10.62
N THR A 245 -6.72 2.87 -11.06
CA THR A 245 -6.16 1.69 -10.40
C THR A 245 -4.65 1.66 -10.60
N ARG A 246 -3.96 0.87 -9.77
CA ARG A 246 -2.54 0.61 -9.92
C ARG A 246 -2.18 0.18 -11.36
N GLU A 247 -2.95 -0.75 -11.91
CA GLU A 247 -2.74 -1.32 -13.24
C GLU A 247 -2.99 -0.28 -14.34
N GLN A 248 -4.04 0.53 -14.19
CA GLN A 248 -4.34 1.61 -15.14
C GLN A 248 -3.21 2.63 -15.19
N PHE A 249 -2.66 3.02 -14.04
CA PHE A 249 -1.56 3.98 -13.98
C PHE A 249 -0.26 3.42 -14.57
N LEU A 250 0.06 2.16 -14.28
CA LEU A 250 1.22 1.47 -14.84
C LEU A 250 1.09 1.29 -16.36
N LYS A 251 -0.11 0.97 -16.86
CA LYS A 251 -0.37 0.76 -18.29
C LYS A 251 0.06 1.96 -19.14
N VAL A 252 -0.15 3.19 -18.64
CA VAL A 252 0.18 4.43 -19.36
C VAL A 252 1.55 5.01 -19.00
N ASN A 253 2.34 4.27 -18.20
CA ASN A 253 3.63 4.72 -17.66
C ASN A 253 3.52 6.07 -16.90
N GLY A 254 2.45 6.21 -16.11
CA GLY A 254 2.17 7.42 -15.32
C GLY A 254 1.99 8.70 -16.14
N PHE A 255 2.15 9.84 -15.46
CA PHE A 255 2.11 11.17 -16.10
C PHE A 255 3.43 11.52 -16.79
N SER A 256 3.40 12.43 -17.77
CA SER A 256 4.62 13.05 -18.30
C SER A 256 5.32 13.94 -17.27
N ASN A 257 6.64 13.77 -17.11
CA ASN A 257 7.46 14.57 -16.20
C ASN A 257 7.88 15.94 -16.79
N ASN A 258 7.52 16.24 -18.04
CA ASN A 258 8.06 17.38 -18.79
C ASN A 258 7.19 18.65 -18.74
N TYR A 259 6.03 18.59 -18.07
CA TYR A 259 5.13 19.73 -17.92
C TYR A 259 5.54 20.60 -16.73
N TRP A 260 6.24 21.70 -17.03
CA TRP A 260 6.68 22.70 -16.04
C TRP A 260 5.84 23.97 -16.12
N GLY A 261 5.01 24.21 -15.10
CA GLY A 261 4.03 25.30 -15.09
C GLY A 261 2.61 24.77 -15.29
N TRP A 262 1.72 25.63 -15.80
CA TRP A 262 0.30 25.31 -15.95
C TRP A 262 -0.02 24.71 -17.32
N GLY A 263 -0.71 23.56 -17.30
CA GLY A 263 -1.53 23.07 -18.42
C GLY A 263 -0.91 21.97 -19.27
N GLY A 264 -1.80 21.13 -19.82
CA GLY A 264 -1.52 20.11 -20.83
C GLY A 264 -1.13 18.73 -20.28
N GLU A 265 -0.77 18.61 -19.00
CA GLU A 265 -0.36 17.33 -18.41
C GLU A 265 -1.53 16.36 -18.20
N ASP A 266 -2.72 16.90 -17.87
CA ASP A 266 -3.94 16.11 -17.71
C ASP A 266 -4.48 15.63 -19.06
N ASP A 267 -4.35 16.47 -20.10
CA ASP A 267 -4.70 16.12 -21.48
C ASP A 267 -3.75 15.05 -22.03
N ASP A 268 -2.44 15.17 -21.77
CA ASP A 268 -1.44 14.14 -22.08
C ASP A 268 -1.79 12.81 -21.42
N LEU A 269 -2.12 12.81 -20.12
CA LEU A 269 -2.55 11.61 -19.42
C LEU A 269 -3.77 10.97 -20.09
N ARG A 270 -4.80 11.75 -20.41
CA ARG A 270 -5.98 11.24 -21.10
C ARG A 270 -5.62 10.62 -22.44
N ILE A 271 -4.78 11.28 -23.24
CA ILE A 271 -4.37 10.79 -24.55
C ILE A 271 -3.66 9.44 -24.43
N ARG A 272 -2.81 9.24 -23.42
CA ARG A 272 -2.15 7.95 -23.18
C ARG A 272 -3.12 6.78 -23.01
N PHE A 273 -4.31 7.01 -22.44
CA PHE A 273 -5.35 5.97 -22.34
C PHE A 273 -6.09 5.69 -23.65
N LEU A 274 -5.95 6.56 -24.65
CA LEU A 274 -6.51 6.39 -25.99
C LEU A 274 -5.53 5.78 -26.98
N LEU A 275 -4.24 5.70 -26.62
CA LEU A 275 -3.23 5.06 -27.45
C LEU A 275 -3.33 3.53 -27.31
N PRO A 276 -3.12 2.78 -28.41
CA PRO A 276 -3.19 1.32 -28.43
C PRO A 276 -2.07 0.67 -27.59
#